data_AF-A0A7X8EZS8-F1
#
_entry.id   AF-A0A7X8EZS8-F1
#
_cell.length_a   1.000
_cell.length_b   1.000
_cell.length_c   1.000
_cell.angle_alpha   90.00
_cell.angle_beta   90.00
_cell.angle_gamma   90.00
#
_symmetry.space_group_name_H-M   'P 1'
#
loop_
_entity.id
_entity.type
_entity.pdbx_description
1 polymer ?
#
loop_
_entity_poly.entity_id
_entity_poly.type
_entity_poly.pdbx_seq_one_letter_code
_entity_poly.pdbx_strand_id
1 'polypeptide(L)'
;APSVFPDLGFTAALTLGGENRYPLVLCDVYSRKRAGVGGKKTGTPILYFRARTNFSIQDMENYPEQSIYYYYDNEKIFELGMPDTGIDHEILRVAGDHFIKFDDMILNKNVQAVRRPYRAGSFILWSAGKDGSFGTGDDIFNFTREAE
;
A
#
# COMPACT_ATOMS: atom_id res chain seq x y z
N ALA A 1 -10.66 -32.26 -13.70
CA ALA A 1 -9.27 -31.77 -13.76
C ALA A 1 -8.77 -31.63 -12.33
N PRO A 2 -7.56 -32.12 -11.99
CA PRO A 2 -7.07 -32.01 -10.62
C PRO A 2 -6.67 -30.56 -10.30
N SER A 3 -7.06 -30.09 -9.12
CA SER A 3 -6.69 -28.78 -8.58
C SER A 3 -5.18 -28.62 -8.54
N VAL A 4 -4.66 -27.54 -9.14
CA VAL A 4 -3.24 -27.16 -9.13
C VAL A 4 -2.85 -26.45 -7.82
N PHE A 5 -3.82 -26.23 -6.93
CA PHE A 5 -3.58 -25.72 -5.58
C PHE A 5 -3.67 -26.90 -4.61
N PRO A 6 -2.57 -27.27 -3.93
CA PRO A 6 -2.67 -28.19 -2.81
C PRO A 6 -3.60 -27.58 -1.78
N ASP A 7 -4.38 -28.44 -1.15
CA ASP A 7 -5.33 -28.15 -0.07
C ASP A 7 -4.56 -27.54 1.13
N LEU A 8 -4.21 -26.26 1.01
CA LEU A 8 -3.68 -25.47 2.10
C LEU A 8 -4.87 -25.17 3.00
N GLY A 9 -5.16 -26.12 3.88
CA GLY A 9 -6.13 -25.99 4.94
C GLY A 9 -5.86 -24.71 5.72
N PHE A 10 -6.54 -23.63 5.32
CA PHE A 10 -6.72 -22.43 6.13
C PHE A 10 -7.79 -22.73 7.18
N THR A 11 -7.52 -23.74 8.01
CA THR A 11 -8.11 -23.79 9.34
C THR A 11 -7.44 -22.64 10.07
N ALA A 12 -8.19 -21.56 10.29
CA ALA A 12 -7.76 -20.44 11.11
C ALA A 12 -7.01 -21.01 12.32
N ALA A 13 -5.72 -20.70 12.42
CA ALA A 13 -4.85 -21.15 13.50
C ALA A 13 -5.31 -20.45 14.80
N LEU A 14 -6.42 -20.95 15.36
CA LEU A 14 -6.81 -20.66 16.71
C LEU A 14 -6.00 -21.61 17.60
N THR A 15 -5.21 -20.99 18.46
CA THR A 15 -4.60 -21.59 19.66
C THR A 15 -3.23 -22.26 19.47
N LEU A 16 -2.17 -21.46 19.53
CA LEU A 16 -0.88 -21.90 20.05
C LEU A 16 -0.37 -20.87 21.07
N GLY A 17 -0.70 -21.13 22.33
CA GLY A 17 0.05 -20.62 23.49
C GLY A 17 -0.07 -19.13 23.80
N GLY A 18 -1.22 -18.69 24.32
CA GLY A 18 -1.34 -17.65 25.35
C GLY A 18 -0.81 -16.23 25.09
N GLU A 19 -0.16 -15.95 23.98
CA GLU A 19 0.36 -14.62 23.64
C GLU A 19 -0.41 -14.04 22.47
N ASN A 20 -0.90 -12.81 22.65
CA ASN A 20 -1.54 -12.00 21.61
C ASN A 20 -0.58 -11.81 20.43
N ARG A 21 -0.67 -12.70 19.44
CA ARG A 21 -0.01 -12.51 18.15
C ARG A 21 -0.98 -11.80 17.22
N TYR A 22 -0.59 -10.60 16.82
CA TYR A 22 -1.31 -9.78 15.84
C TYR A 22 -1.71 -10.61 14.61
N PRO A 23 -2.84 -10.30 13.96
CA PRO A 23 -3.29 -11.03 12.78
C PRO A 23 -2.22 -11.03 11.69
N LEU A 24 -2.11 -12.15 10.99
CA LEU A 24 -1.18 -12.34 9.87
C LEU A 24 -1.35 -11.21 8.86
N VAL A 25 -0.28 -10.43 8.68
CA VAL A 25 -0.21 -9.38 7.67
C VAL A 25 0.10 -10.04 6.31
N LEU A 26 -0.58 -9.59 5.26
CA LEU A 26 -0.25 -9.95 3.89
C LEU A 26 1.11 -9.33 3.52
N CYS A 27 2.17 -10.12 3.59
CA CYS A 27 3.48 -9.75 3.09
C CYS A 27 3.54 -10.09 1.59
N ASP A 28 3.75 -9.10 0.75
CA ASP A 28 4.10 -9.30 -0.66
C ASP A 28 5.43 -10.06 -0.74
N VAL A 29 5.51 -11.08 -1.61
CA VAL A 29 6.77 -11.76 -1.91
C VAL A 29 7.17 -11.38 -3.32
N TYR A 30 7.76 -10.19 -3.44
CA TYR A 30 8.34 -9.78 -4.70
C TYR A 30 9.62 -10.58 -5.01
N SER A 31 9.74 -11.08 -6.24
CA SER A 31 10.84 -11.99 -6.64
C SER A 31 12.18 -11.29 -6.87
N ARG A 32 12.26 -9.96 -6.70
CA ARG A 32 13.47 -9.14 -6.90
C ARG A 32 14.41 -9.18 -5.68
N LYS A 33 15.71 -9.04 -5.94
CA LYS A 33 16.81 -9.48 -5.06
C LYS A 33 17.41 -8.30 -4.29
N ARG A 34 17.16 -8.21 -2.97
CA ARG A 34 18.00 -7.41 -2.05
C ARG A 34 19.28 -8.14 -1.67
N ALA A 35 20.40 -7.42 -1.57
CA ALA A 35 21.58 -7.84 -0.83
C ALA A 35 21.47 -7.40 0.64
N GLY A 36 20.58 -8.03 1.42
CA GLY A 36 20.35 -7.69 2.83
C GLY A 36 21.32 -8.35 3.82
N VAL A 37 21.36 -7.84 5.06
CA VAL A 37 22.08 -8.45 6.19
C VAL A 37 21.61 -9.89 6.40
N GLY A 38 22.51 -10.85 6.20
CA GLY A 38 22.22 -12.28 6.26
C GLY A 38 21.72 -12.92 4.95
N GLY A 39 21.75 -12.19 3.82
CA GLY A 39 21.48 -12.74 2.49
C GLY A 39 20.02 -13.15 2.23
N LYS A 40 19.08 -12.73 3.07
CA LYS A 40 17.66 -13.08 2.95
C LYS A 40 16.93 -12.09 2.02
N LYS A 41 16.05 -12.66 1.20
CA LYS A 41 15.32 -11.99 0.09
C LYS A 41 14.06 -11.30 0.64
N THR A 42 13.89 -10.00 0.42
CA THR A 42 12.62 -9.31 0.73
C THR A 42 12.26 -8.33 -0.39
N GLY A 43 10.99 -8.25 -0.77
CA GLY A 43 10.50 -7.25 -1.74
C GLY A 43 10.19 -5.90 -1.08
N THR A 44 9.60 -4.99 -1.86
CA THR A 44 8.87 -3.82 -1.32
C THR A 44 7.58 -4.33 -0.66
N PRO A 45 7.24 -3.90 0.57
CA PRO A 45 6.03 -4.37 1.25
C PRO A 45 4.76 -3.88 0.54
N ILE A 46 3.61 -4.51 0.85
CA ILE A 46 2.29 -3.91 0.57
C ILE A 46 1.95 -2.96 1.70
N LEU A 47 1.53 -1.76 1.36
CA LEU A 47 1.05 -0.76 2.32
C LEU A 47 -0.44 -0.92 2.56
N TYR A 48 -0.83 -0.72 3.81
CA TYR A 48 -2.23 -0.72 4.24
C TYR A 48 -2.61 0.68 4.72
N PHE A 49 -3.68 1.23 4.15
CA PHE A 49 -4.27 2.48 4.59
C PHE A 49 -5.72 2.24 5.02
N ARG A 50 -6.01 2.54 6.28
CA ARG A 50 -7.38 2.47 6.82
C ARG A 50 -8.12 3.75 6.49
N ALA A 51 -9.36 3.66 5.99
CA ALA A 51 -10.20 4.85 5.84
C ALA A 51 -10.68 5.35 7.20
N ARG A 52 -10.59 6.66 7.39
CA ARG A 52 -11.20 7.42 8.49
C ARG A 52 -12.61 7.83 8.06
N THR A 53 -13.59 6.98 8.38
CA THR A 53 -14.98 7.09 7.87
C THR A 53 -15.76 8.29 8.43
N ASN A 54 -15.21 9.00 9.41
CA ASN A 54 -15.76 10.24 9.94
C ASN A 54 -15.43 11.47 9.07
N PHE A 55 -14.59 11.30 8.03
CA PHE A 55 -14.26 12.35 7.08
C PHE A 55 -14.88 12.11 5.70
N SER A 56 -15.08 13.19 4.94
CA SER A 56 -15.79 13.16 3.66
C SER A 56 -14.91 13.46 2.44
N ILE A 57 -13.69 13.97 2.66
CA ILE A 57 -12.77 14.42 1.60
C ILE A 57 -11.38 13.80 1.76
N GLN A 58 -10.64 13.69 0.66
CA GLN A 58 -9.22 13.36 0.63
C GLN A 58 -8.44 14.60 0.14
N ASP A 59 -7.60 15.17 1.00
CA ASP A 59 -6.77 16.34 0.70
C ASP A 59 -5.56 16.39 1.65
N MET A 60 -4.52 15.63 1.32
CA MET A 60 -3.32 15.55 2.18
C MET A 60 -2.49 16.82 2.16
N GLU A 61 -2.59 17.63 1.11
CA GLU A 61 -1.83 18.87 0.96
C GLU A 61 -2.38 19.98 1.87
N ASN A 62 -3.71 20.18 1.86
CA ASN A 62 -4.32 21.31 2.55
C ASN A 62 -4.95 20.92 3.89
N TYR A 63 -5.46 19.69 4.00
CA TYR A 63 -6.23 19.22 5.16
C TYR A 63 -5.84 17.79 5.59
N PRO A 64 -4.56 17.53 5.92
CA PRO A 64 -4.06 16.19 6.24
C PRO A 64 -4.84 15.52 7.38
N GLU A 65 -5.22 16.28 8.41
CA GLU A 65 -5.98 15.77 9.56
C GLU A 65 -7.44 15.43 9.27
N GLN A 66 -7.98 15.96 8.16
CA GLN A 66 -9.36 15.73 7.72
C GLN A 66 -9.45 14.81 6.50
N SER A 67 -8.32 14.26 6.05
CA SER A 67 -8.28 13.36 4.91
C SER A 67 -8.80 11.97 5.25
N ILE A 68 -9.53 11.33 4.33
CA ILE A 68 -10.03 9.97 4.53
C ILE A 68 -8.88 8.97 4.76
N TYR A 69 -7.79 9.08 4.02
CA TYR A 69 -6.57 8.30 4.20
C TYR A 69 -5.43 9.20 4.62
N TYR A 70 -4.66 8.75 5.62
CA TYR A 70 -3.57 9.50 6.20
C TYR A 70 -2.23 8.98 5.68
N TYR A 71 -1.55 9.77 4.85
CA TYR A 71 -0.28 9.39 4.23
C TYR A 71 0.78 8.97 5.25
N TYR A 72 0.84 9.70 6.37
CA TYR A 72 1.85 9.51 7.40
C TYR A 72 1.78 8.15 8.10
N ASP A 73 0.67 7.40 7.99
CA ASP A 73 0.55 6.04 8.52
C ASP A 73 1.66 5.11 8.00
N ASN A 74 2.18 5.37 6.79
CA ASN A 74 3.21 4.56 6.15
C ASN A 74 4.46 5.38 5.74
N GLU A 75 4.60 6.63 6.18
CA GLU A 75 5.70 7.52 5.74
C GLU A 75 7.08 6.89 5.94
N LYS A 76 7.30 6.27 7.08
CA LYS A 76 8.58 5.63 7.40
C LYS A 76 8.92 4.47 6.47
N ILE A 77 7.95 3.85 5.81
CA ILE A 77 8.22 2.84 4.80
C ILE A 77 8.70 3.47 3.50
N PHE A 78 8.16 4.63 3.11
CA PHE A 78 8.65 5.37 1.95
C PHE A 78 10.09 5.87 2.17
N GLU A 79 10.40 6.37 3.37
CA GLU A 79 11.73 6.88 3.72
C GLU A 79 12.84 5.81 3.77
N LEU A 80 12.49 4.52 3.88
CA LEU A 80 13.48 3.43 3.82
C LEU A 80 14.08 3.24 2.43
N GLY A 81 13.44 3.81 1.40
CA GLY A 81 13.85 3.68 0.02
C GLY A 81 13.64 2.28 -0.56
N MET A 82 13.92 2.19 -1.86
CA MET A 82 13.77 1.00 -2.65
C MET A 82 14.63 -0.15 -2.12
N PRO A 83 14.13 -1.38 -2.28
CA PRO A 83 14.74 -2.51 -1.66
C PRO A 83 16.21 -2.71 -1.97
N ASP A 84 16.50 -2.74 -3.26
CA ASP A 84 17.74 -3.25 -3.80
C ASP A 84 18.82 -2.15 -3.84
N THR A 85 18.41 -0.89 -3.84
CA THR A 85 19.29 0.26 -4.08
C THR A 85 19.31 1.26 -2.93
N GLY A 86 18.31 1.26 -2.05
CA GLY A 86 18.12 2.29 -1.02
C GLY A 86 17.77 3.67 -1.60
N ILE A 87 17.56 3.78 -2.92
CA ILE A 87 17.16 5.04 -3.57
C ILE A 87 15.70 5.31 -3.24
N ASP A 88 15.34 6.57 -3.07
CA ASP A 88 13.97 7.00 -2.83
C ASP A 88 12.96 6.42 -3.85
N HIS A 89 11.76 6.12 -3.35
CA HIS A 89 10.62 5.76 -4.20
C HIS A 89 10.19 6.95 -5.08
N GLU A 90 9.57 6.68 -6.22
CA GLU A 90 9.15 7.72 -7.19
C GLU A 90 8.21 8.77 -6.56
N ILE A 91 7.39 8.35 -5.58
CA ILE A 91 6.54 9.27 -4.81
C ILE A 91 7.34 10.34 -4.07
N LEU A 92 8.55 10.04 -3.59
CA LEU A 92 9.41 10.98 -2.84
C LEU A 92 10.38 11.76 -3.74
N ARG A 93 10.49 11.41 -5.03
CA ARG A 93 11.56 11.94 -5.90
C ARG A 93 11.48 13.44 -6.18
N VAL A 94 10.30 14.03 -6.05
CA VAL A 94 10.09 15.48 -6.13
C VAL A 94 9.70 15.96 -4.74
N ALA A 95 10.55 16.79 -4.14
CA ALA A 95 10.32 17.32 -2.81
C ALA A 95 9.04 18.17 -2.78
N GLY A 96 8.16 17.87 -1.82
CA GLY A 96 6.87 18.57 -1.65
C GLY A 96 5.67 17.95 -2.36
N ASP A 97 5.87 17.13 -3.40
CA ASP A 97 4.76 16.65 -4.24
C ASP A 97 4.11 15.34 -3.77
N HIS A 98 4.67 14.68 -2.74
CA HIS A 98 4.25 13.34 -2.34
C HIS A 98 2.77 13.27 -1.88
N PHE A 99 2.24 14.33 -1.26
CA PHE A 99 0.82 14.38 -0.89
C PHE A 99 -0.09 14.48 -2.12
N ILE A 100 0.27 15.34 -3.08
CA ILE A 100 -0.48 15.51 -4.33
C ILE A 100 -0.47 14.19 -5.11
N LYS A 101 0.71 13.58 -5.27
CA LYS A 101 0.86 12.27 -5.94
C LYS A 101 0.04 11.18 -5.25
N PHE A 102 0.10 11.09 -3.93
CA PHE A 102 -0.69 10.12 -3.16
C PHE A 102 -2.19 10.30 -3.40
N ASP A 103 -2.69 11.53 -3.27
CA ASP A 103 -4.08 11.84 -3.51
C ASP A 103 -4.50 11.51 -4.94
N ASP A 104 -3.70 11.91 -5.94
CA ASP A 104 -3.99 11.65 -7.35
C ASP A 104 -4.11 10.17 -7.69
N MET A 105 -3.34 9.33 -7.00
CA MET A 105 -3.38 7.88 -7.14
C MET A 105 -4.65 7.25 -6.55
N ILE A 106 -5.22 7.79 -5.48
CA ILE A 106 -6.32 7.15 -4.77
C ILE A 106 -7.68 7.80 -5.03
N LEU A 107 -7.69 9.03 -5.54
CA LEU A 107 -8.88 9.78 -5.89
C LEU A 107 -9.64 9.14 -7.06
N ASN A 108 -10.96 9.04 -6.90
CA ASN A 108 -11.84 8.52 -7.94
C ASN A 108 -12.05 9.58 -9.03
N LYS A 109 -11.47 9.36 -10.21
CA LYS A 109 -11.53 10.32 -11.32
C LYS A 109 -12.94 10.45 -11.93
N ASN A 110 -13.85 9.52 -11.63
CA ASN A 110 -15.28 9.59 -12.04
C ASN A 110 -16.13 10.47 -11.11
N VAL A 111 -15.62 10.82 -9.92
CA VAL A 111 -16.33 11.69 -8.95
C VAL A 111 -15.45 12.90 -8.68
N GLN A 112 -15.54 13.92 -9.52
CA GLN A 112 -14.70 15.13 -9.41
C GLN A 112 -15.33 16.26 -8.61
N ALA A 113 -16.65 16.27 -8.44
CA ALA A 113 -17.36 17.30 -7.69
C ALA A 113 -16.94 17.34 -6.20
N VAL A 114 -16.42 16.23 -5.68
CA VAL A 114 -15.88 16.09 -4.33
C VAL A 114 -14.62 15.24 -4.43
N ARG A 115 -13.53 15.62 -3.77
CA ARG A 115 -12.27 14.86 -3.70
C ARG A 115 -12.47 13.53 -2.94
N ARG A 116 -13.15 12.56 -3.56
CA ARG A 116 -13.53 11.29 -2.95
C ARG A 116 -12.69 10.14 -3.50
N PRO A 117 -12.01 9.34 -2.65
CA PRO A 117 -11.21 8.21 -3.12
C PRO A 117 -12.06 6.99 -3.47
N TYR A 118 -11.52 6.08 -4.29
CA TYR A 118 -12.23 4.87 -4.78
C TYR A 118 -12.81 4.00 -3.65
N ARG A 119 -12.11 3.88 -2.51
CA ARG A 119 -12.49 3.00 -1.39
C ARG A 119 -12.86 3.72 -0.10
N ALA A 120 -13.41 4.95 -0.19
CA ALA A 120 -13.65 5.88 0.93
C ALA A 120 -14.27 5.32 2.23
N GLY A 121 -14.99 4.19 2.20
CA GLY A 121 -15.58 3.55 3.38
C GLY A 121 -14.83 2.33 3.93
N SER A 122 -13.66 1.97 3.39
CA SER A 122 -12.95 0.72 3.73
C SER A 122 -11.44 0.91 3.89
N PHE A 123 -10.61 0.21 3.13
CA PHE A 123 -9.16 0.27 3.19
C PHE A 123 -8.57 0.22 1.79
N ILE A 124 -7.37 0.78 1.64
CA ILE A 124 -6.54 0.64 0.44
C ILE A 124 -5.39 -0.31 0.77
N LEU A 125 -5.14 -1.24 -0.15
CA LEU A 125 -3.88 -1.96 -0.24
C LEU A 125 -3.12 -1.39 -1.43
N TRP A 126 -1.84 -1.13 -1.25
CA TRP A 126 -0.98 -0.55 -2.28
C TRP A 126 0.32 -1.35 -2.36
N SER A 127 0.51 -2.06 -3.49
CA SER A 127 1.76 -2.71 -3.85
C SER A 127 2.50 -1.83 -4.86
N ALA A 128 3.83 -1.75 -4.72
CA ALA A 128 4.71 -1.07 -5.66
C ALA A 128 4.94 -1.82 -6.97
N GLY A 129 4.23 -2.94 -7.19
CA GLY A 129 4.36 -3.73 -8.41
C GLY A 129 5.76 -4.29 -8.64
N LYS A 130 6.07 -4.51 -9.93
CA LYS A 130 7.30 -5.10 -10.47
C LYS A 130 8.52 -4.25 -10.39
N ASP A 131 8.38 -2.95 -10.55
CA ASP A 131 9.52 -2.05 -10.38
C ASP A 131 9.95 -1.94 -8.91
N GLY A 132 9.02 -2.15 -7.97
CA GLY A 132 9.26 -2.08 -6.53
C GLY A 132 9.31 -0.64 -6.01
N SER A 133 8.88 0.33 -6.82
CA SER A 133 8.90 1.76 -6.52
C SER A 133 7.48 2.31 -6.38
N PHE A 134 7.10 2.76 -5.19
CA PHE A 134 5.83 3.44 -5.00
C PHE A 134 5.75 4.76 -5.78
N GLY A 135 4.60 5.04 -6.37
CA GLY A 135 4.31 6.26 -7.10
C GLY A 135 4.49 6.14 -8.61
N THR A 136 4.64 4.92 -9.14
CA THR A 136 4.80 4.65 -10.57
C THR A 136 3.51 4.10 -11.19
N GLY A 137 3.50 3.99 -12.52
CA GLY A 137 2.38 3.35 -13.24
C GLY A 137 2.27 1.85 -13.03
N ASP A 138 3.24 1.22 -12.36
CA ASP A 138 3.26 -0.22 -12.07
C ASP A 138 2.60 -0.55 -10.72
N ASP A 139 2.22 0.48 -9.96
CA ASP A 139 1.54 0.34 -8.69
C ASP A 139 0.19 -0.37 -8.83
N ILE A 140 -0.04 -1.34 -7.94
CA ILE A 140 -1.27 -2.13 -7.90
C ILE A 140 -2.05 -1.78 -6.64
N PHE A 141 -3.35 -1.54 -6.82
CA PHE A 141 -4.27 -1.24 -5.74
C PHE A 141 -5.37 -2.30 -5.62
N ASN A 142 -6.01 -2.40 -4.45
CA ASN A 142 -7.20 -3.22 -4.25
C ASN A 142 -8.49 -2.58 -4.82
N PHE A 143 -8.36 -1.75 -5.84
CA PHE A 143 -9.46 -1.16 -6.60
C PHE A 143 -9.03 -0.99 -8.06
N THR A 144 -9.98 -1.00 -8.98
CA THR A 144 -9.75 -0.71 -10.38
C THR A 144 -9.87 0.79 -10.64
N ARG A 145 -8.83 1.37 -11.21
CA ARG A 145 -8.95 2.64 -11.94
C ARG A 145 -9.45 2.24 -13.33
N GLU A 146 -10.56 2.79 -13.81
CA GLU A 146 -10.93 2.52 -15.20
C GLU A 146 -9.88 3.12 -16.14
N ALA A 147 -9.69 2.46 -17.30
CA ALA A 147 -8.61 2.75 -18.23
C ALA A 147 -8.69 4.19 -18.77
N GLU A 148 -7.53 4.85 -18.80
CA GLU A 148 -7.27 5.97 -19.73
C GLU A 148 -7.31 5.47 -21.19
#